data_AF-A0A7J7JRE8-F1
#
_entry.id   AF-A0A7J7JRE8-F1
#
_cell.length_a   1.000
_cell.length_b   1.000
_cell.length_c   1.000
_cell.angle_alpha   90.00
_cell.angle_beta   90.00
_cell.angle_gamma   90.00
#
_symmetry.space_group_name_H-M   'P 1'
#
loop_
_entity.id
_entity.type
_entity.pdbx_description
1 polymer ?
#
loop_
_entity_poly.entity_id
_entity_poly.type
_entity_poly.pdbx_seq_one_letter_code
_entity_poly.pdbx_strand_id
1 'polypeptide(L)'
;MILKFGRIVDLEELEQVTVNRQVEELKEKLRNTEIRCSDELKKWEEKIRKKKDKITELIKENTNRIETLNMMQTEKRDLQLQLDSKQKSLGGEFSGVRKADVHERQRLIQLVQLQAQEVDALKEEIVMLSHKGGHILPPAQPPIPSEPHPLSRIQ
;
A
#
# COMPACT_ATOMS: atom_id res chain seq x y z
N MET A 1 99.64 -21.72 10.04
CA MET A 1 100.17 -21.14 11.30
C MET A 1 101.03 -19.91 11.00
N ILE A 2 100.62 -18.71 11.44
CA ILE A 2 101.35 -17.45 11.27
C ILE A 2 101.43 -16.74 12.63
N LEU A 3 102.58 -16.13 12.94
CA LEU A 3 102.78 -15.34 14.17
C LEU A 3 102.07 -13.99 14.04
N LYS A 4 101.08 -13.73 14.91
CA LYS A 4 100.61 -12.36 15.19
C LYS A 4 100.76 -12.07 16.68
N PHE A 5 101.41 -10.94 17.00
CA PHE A 5 101.70 -10.48 18.37
C PHE A 5 102.60 -11.39 19.22
N GLY A 6 103.47 -12.19 18.61
CA GLY A 6 104.46 -12.99 19.34
C GLY A 6 103.90 -14.25 20.03
N ARG A 7 102.64 -14.63 19.75
CA ARG A 7 102.08 -15.94 20.10
C ARG A 7 101.63 -16.67 18.84
N ILE A 8 101.73 -18.00 18.87
CA ILE A 8 101.25 -18.87 17.80
C ILE A 8 99.72 -18.84 17.85
N VAL A 9 99.09 -18.27 16.83
CA VAL A 9 97.63 -18.24 16.69
C VAL A 9 97.28 -19.00 15.42
N ASP A 10 96.36 -19.95 15.54
CA ASP A 10 95.79 -20.62 14.37
C ASP A 10 94.70 -19.73 13.75
N LEU A 11 95.01 -19.17 12.59
CA LEU A 11 94.13 -18.20 11.91
C LEU A 11 92.93 -18.88 11.28
N GLU A 12 93.06 -20.17 10.94
CA GLU A 12 92.02 -20.93 10.25
C GLU A 12 90.87 -21.29 11.22
N GLU A 13 91.22 -21.66 12.46
CA GLU A 13 90.23 -21.83 13.53
C GLU A 13 89.55 -20.51 13.90
N LEU A 14 90.29 -19.40 13.95
CA LEU A 14 89.73 -18.08 14.25
C LEU A 14 88.75 -17.63 13.15
N GLU A 15 89.11 -17.84 11.89
CA GLU A 15 88.24 -17.55 10.75
C GLU A 15 86.97 -18.41 10.77
N GLN A 16 87.09 -19.72 11.03
CA GLN A 16 85.92 -20.61 11.20
C GLN A 16 85.00 -20.17 12.34
N VAL A 17 85.54 -19.80 13.50
CA VAL A 17 84.74 -19.30 14.63
C VAL A 17 84.01 -18.00 14.26
N THR A 18 84.67 -17.12 13.50
CA THR A 18 84.08 -15.85 13.07
C THR A 18 82.98 -16.06 12.02
N VAL A 19 83.20 -16.95 11.04
CA VAL A 19 82.21 -17.31 10.01
C VAL A 19 81.01 -18.03 10.64
N ASN A 20 81.24 -18.94 11.59
CA ASN A 20 80.17 -19.67 12.29
C ASN A 20 79.28 -18.69 13.08
N ARG A 21 79.88 -17.70 13.75
CA ARG A 21 79.14 -16.64 14.43
C ARG A 21 78.28 -15.81 13.47
N GLN A 22 78.80 -15.43 12.29
CA GLN A 22 78.02 -14.70 11.29
C GLN A 22 76.84 -15.51 10.76
N VAL A 23 77.03 -16.82 10.53
CA VAL A 23 75.96 -17.73 10.13
C VAL A 23 74.88 -17.82 11.21
N GLU A 24 75.26 -17.90 12.48
CA GLU A 24 74.31 -18.00 13.58
C GLU A 24 73.52 -16.68 13.78
N GLU A 25 74.19 -15.52 13.66
CA GLU A 25 73.53 -14.22 13.66
C GLU A 25 72.53 -14.08 12.49
N LEU A 26 72.84 -14.64 11.30
CA LEU A 26 71.93 -14.64 10.15
C LEU A 26 70.73 -15.58 10.37
N LYS A 27 70.93 -16.76 10.95
CA LYS A 27 69.83 -17.67 11.32
C LYS A 27 68.90 -17.03 12.35
N GLU A 28 69.45 -16.33 13.35
CA GLU A 28 68.64 -15.63 14.34
C GLU A 28 67.84 -14.49 13.72
N LYS A 29 68.46 -13.69 12.83
CA LYS A 29 67.75 -12.66 12.05
C LYS A 29 66.64 -13.26 11.20
N LEU A 30 66.89 -14.37 10.52
CA LEU A 30 65.88 -15.08 9.72
C LEU A 30 64.70 -15.51 10.60
N ARG A 31 64.97 -16.17 11.73
CA ARG A 31 63.94 -16.60 12.67
C ARG A 31 63.10 -15.42 13.20
N ASN A 32 63.75 -14.30 13.51
CA ASN A 32 63.07 -13.09 13.95
C ASN A 32 62.23 -12.44 12.84
N THR A 33 62.65 -12.54 11.57
CA THR A 33 61.82 -12.11 10.43
C THR A 33 60.63 -13.04 10.20
N GLU A 34 60.82 -14.35 10.30
CA GLU A 34 59.74 -15.34 10.14
C GLU A 34 58.65 -15.16 11.20
N ILE A 35 59.03 -14.95 12.47
CA ILE A 35 58.09 -14.67 13.56
C ILE A 35 57.29 -13.39 13.26
N ARG A 36 57.97 -12.29 12.88
CA ARG A 36 57.30 -11.03 12.55
C ARG A 36 56.34 -11.19 11.38
N CYS A 37 56.77 -11.84 10.30
CA CYS A 37 55.93 -12.12 9.15
C CYS A 37 54.73 -12.98 9.53
N SER A 38 54.92 -14.03 10.34
CA SER A 38 53.85 -14.89 10.85
C SER A 38 52.83 -14.08 11.68
N ASP A 39 53.29 -13.17 12.54
CA ASP A 39 52.41 -12.36 13.37
C ASP A 39 51.62 -11.33 12.55
N GLU A 40 52.25 -10.74 11.53
CA GLU A 40 51.56 -9.88 10.57
C GLU A 40 50.50 -10.66 9.78
N LEU A 41 50.82 -11.86 9.31
CA LEU A 41 49.88 -12.74 8.61
C LEU A 41 48.66 -13.03 9.48
N LYS A 42 48.86 -13.43 10.73
CA LYS A 42 47.77 -13.66 11.70
C LYS A 42 46.90 -12.42 11.90
N LYS A 43 47.50 -11.23 12.01
CA LYS A 43 46.74 -9.97 12.14
C LYS A 43 45.89 -9.68 10.91
N TRP A 44 46.43 -9.93 9.72
CA TRP A 44 45.70 -9.74 8.46
C TRP A 44 44.59 -10.77 8.28
N GLU A 45 44.85 -12.03 8.59
CA GLU A 45 43.83 -13.10 8.59
C GLU A 45 42.68 -12.78 9.53
N GLU A 46 42.97 -12.28 10.74
CA GLU A 46 41.94 -11.90 11.68
C GLU A 46 41.10 -10.70 11.18
N LYS A 47 41.74 -9.70 10.56
CA LYS A 47 41.03 -8.59 9.91
C LYS A 47 40.15 -9.09 8.77
N ILE A 48 40.64 -10.01 7.95
CA ILE A 48 39.88 -10.62 6.86
C ILE A 48 38.69 -11.38 7.42
N ARG A 49 38.89 -12.19 8.46
CA ARG A 49 37.82 -12.94 9.14
C ARG A 49 36.74 -12.00 9.66
N LYS A 50 37.10 -10.97 10.43
CA LYS A 50 36.15 -9.96 10.94
C LYS A 50 35.34 -9.29 9.82
N LYS A 51 36.01 -8.93 8.70
CA LYS A 51 35.31 -8.34 7.55
C LYS A 51 34.36 -9.34 6.87
N LYS A 52 34.77 -10.60 6.71
CA LYS A 52 33.93 -11.67 6.16
C LYS A 52 32.71 -11.90 7.05
N ASP A 53 32.89 -12.00 8.36
CA ASP A 53 31.81 -12.18 9.32
C ASP A 53 30.81 -11.03 9.22
N LYS A 54 31.30 -9.78 9.12
CA LYS A 54 30.43 -8.61 8.97
C LYS A 54 29.65 -8.62 7.66
N ILE A 55 30.28 -9.03 6.56
CA ILE A 55 29.58 -9.19 5.27
C ILE A 55 28.51 -10.26 5.38
N THR A 56 28.81 -11.42 5.99
CA THR A 56 27.85 -12.50 6.17
C THR A 56 26.66 -12.06 7.02
N GLU A 57 26.88 -11.31 8.10
CA GLU A 57 25.81 -10.74 8.92
C GLU A 57 24.93 -9.78 8.11
N LEU A 58 25.54 -8.85 7.36
CA LEU A 58 24.81 -7.90 6.51
C LEU A 58 24.00 -8.61 5.41
N ILE A 59 24.55 -9.66 4.80
CA ILE A 59 23.82 -10.47 3.81
C ILE A 59 22.60 -11.11 4.45
N LYS A 60 22.76 -11.74 5.63
CA LYS A 60 21.62 -12.36 6.35
C LYS A 60 20.54 -11.34 6.68
N GLU A 61 20.92 -10.17 7.21
CA GLU A 61 19.96 -9.11 7.48
C GLU A 61 19.24 -8.62 6.22
N ASN A 62 19.97 -8.44 5.12
CA ASN A 62 19.38 -8.02 3.85
C ASN A 62 18.42 -9.08 3.29
N THR A 63 18.77 -10.36 3.37
CA THR A 63 17.87 -11.46 2.99
C THR A 63 16.59 -11.42 3.81
N ASN A 64 16.68 -11.29 5.13
CA ASN A 64 15.50 -11.20 6.01
C ASN A 64 14.62 -9.98 5.68
N ARG A 65 15.23 -8.83 5.37
CA ARG A 65 14.51 -7.63 4.94
C ARG A 65 13.77 -7.86 3.61
N ILE A 66 14.41 -8.51 2.64
CA ILE A 66 13.80 -8.85 1.35
C ILE A 66 12.63 -9.82 1.52
N GLU A 67 12.77 -10.84 2.37
CA GLU A 67 11.69 -11.78 2.69
C GLU A 67 10.49 -11.06 3.31
N THR A 68 10.74 -10.19 4.28
CA THR A 68 9.69 -9.38 4.92
C THR A 68 8.99 -8.47 3.90
N LEU A 69 9.76 -7.84 3.01
CA LEU A 69 9.22 -7.00 1.94
C LEU A 69 8.34 -7.82 0.99
N ASN A 70 8.78 -9.01 0.57
CA ASN A 70 8.00 -9.89 -0.29
C ASN A 70 6.68 -10.34 0.34
N MET A 71 6.69 -10.63 1.65
CA MET A 71 5.47 -10.91 2.40
C MET A 71 4.49 -9.73 2.36
N MET A 72 4.96 -8.52 2.73
CA MET A 72 4.15 -7.30 2.70
C MET A 72 3.65 -6.96 1.29
N GLN A 73 4.47 -7.15 0.26
CA GLN A 73 4.11 -6.97 -1.14
C GLN A 73 2.97 -7.92 -1.55
N THR A 74 2.97 -9.14 -1.00
CA THR A 74 1.95 -10.14 -1.29
C THR A 74 0.63 -9.82 -0.60
N GLU A 75 0.69 -9.44 0.67
CA GLU A 75 -0.48 -8.97 1.41
C GLU A 75 -1.09 -7.72 0.76
N LYS A 76 -0.26 -6.74 0.38
CA LYS A 76 -0.71 -5.55 -0.35
C LYS A 76 -1.45 -5.92 -1.64
N ARG A 77 -0.91 -6.87 -2.41
CA ARG A 77 -1.53 -7.31 -3.67
C ARG A 77 -2.89 -7.96 -3.40
N ASP A 78 -2.98 -8.80 -2.38
CA ASP A 78 -4.23 -9.46 -2.01
C ASP A 78 -5.29 -8.44 -1.58
N LEU A 79 -4.93 -7.50 -0.70
CA LEU A 79 -5.82 -6.41 -0.29
C LEU A 79 -6.26 -5.55 -1.47
N GLN A 80 -5.38 -5.28 -2.42
CA GLN A 80 -5.71 -4.53 -3.63
C GLN A 80 -6.70 -5.29 -4.51
N LEU A 81 -6.51 -6.61 -4.71
CA LEU A 81 -7.46 -7.45 -5.42
C LEU A 81 -8.83 -7.51 -4.72
N GLN A 82 -8.84 -7.61 -3.39
CA GLN A 82 -10.07 -7.56 -2.60
C GLN A 82 -10.78 -6.21 -2.76
N LEU A 83 -10.04 -5.10 -2.76
CA LEU A 83 -10.58 -3.76 -2.94
C LEU A 83 -11.18 -3.59 -4.35
N ASP A 84 -10.45 -3.99 -5.38
CA ASP A 84 -10.91 -3.92 -6.78
C ASP A 84 -12.18 -4.77 -6.98
N SER A 85 -12.23 -5.95 -6.35
CA SER A 85 -13.41 -6.82 -6.37
C SER A 85 -14.62 -6.15 -5.71
N LYS A 86 -14.45 -5.57 -4.51
CA LYS A 86 -15.51 -4.84 -3.80
C LYS A 86 -15.98 -3.62 -4.59
N GLN A 87 -15.07 -2.85 -5.16
CA GLN A 87 -15.41 -1.69 -5.98
C GLN A 87 -16.19 -2.09 -7.23
N LYS A 88 -15.82 -3.20 -7.88
CA LYS A 88 -16.56 -3.74 -9.03
C LYS A 88 -17.97 -4.21 -8.64
N SER A 89 -18.11 -4.90 -7.51
CA SER A 89 -19.44 -5.33 -7.00
C SER A 89 -20.34 -4.13 -6.72
N LEU A 90 -19.85 -3.17 -5.93
CA LEU A 90 -20.61 -1.97 -5.56
C LEU A 90 -20.98 -1.12 -6.78
N GLY A 91 -20.06 -0.96 -7.73
CA GLY A 91 -20.32 -0.23 -8.97
C GLY A 91 -21.38 -0.90 -9.86
N GLY A 92 -21.39 -2.23 -9.90
CA GLY A 92 -22.40 -3.01 -10.63
C GLY A 92 -23.79 -2.91 -10.02
N GLU A 93 -23.89 -3.08 -8.69
CA GLU A 93 -25.15 -3.04 -7.96
C GLU A 93 -25.81 -1.65 -8.02
N PHE A 94 -25.04 -0.58 -7.80
CA PHE A 94 -25.59 0.78 -7.88
C PHE A 94 -26.01 1.19 -9.29
N SER A 95 -25.31 0.71 -10.33
CA SER A 95 -25.67 1.01 -11.73
C SER A 95 -26.94 0.27 -12.15
N GLY A 96 -27.09 -1.00 -11.75
CA GLY A 96 -28.28 -1.80 -12.06
C GLY A 96 -29.54 -1.25 -11.40
N VAL A 97 -29.47 -0.96 -10.09
CA VAL A 97 -30.61 -0.42 -9.32
C VAL A 97 -31.04 0.94 -9.87
N ARG A 98 -30.10 1.85 -10.15
CA ARG A 98 -30.44 3.16 -10.73
C ARG A 98 -31.10 3.06 -12.10
N LYS A 99 -30.70 2.11 -12.95
CA LYS A 99 -31.35 1.90 -14.26
C LYS A 99 -32.76 1.37 -14.11
N ALA A 100 -32.98 0.41 -13.21
CA ALA A 100 -34.31 -0.12 -12.91
C ALA A 100 -35.24 0.99 -12.37
N ASP A 101 -34.74 1.82 -11.44
CA ASP A 101 -35.49 2.94 -10.88
C ASP A 101 -35.87 3.99 -11.94
N VAL A 102 -34.97 4.30 -12.89
CA VAL A 102 -35.26 5.23 -13.99
C VAL A 102 -36.36 4.70 -14.90
N HIS A 103 -36.32 3.40 -15.25
CA HIS A 103 -37.36 2.79 -16.06
C HIS A 103 -38.71 2.73 -15.34
N GLU A 104 -38.71 2.40 -14.05
CA GLU A 104 -39.93 2.37 -13.25
C GLU A 104 -40.52 3.77 -13.08
N ARG A 105 -39.69 4.78 -12.80
CA ARG A 105 -40.12 6.18 -12.77
C ARG A 105 -40.77 6.61 -14.08
N GLN A 106 -40.23 6.21 -15.23
CA GLN A 106 -40.80 6.54 -16.53
C GLN A 106 -42.17 5.87 -16.74
N ARG A 107 -42.33 4.61 -16.32
CA ARG A 107 -43.62 3.91 -16.34
C ARG A 107 -44.66 4.61 -15.47
N LEU A 108 -44.29 4.99 -14.25
CA LEU A 108 -45.18 5.71 -13.33
C LEU A 108 -45.61 7.06 -13.91
N ILE A 109 -44.70 7.80 -14.56
CA ILE A 109 -45.04 9.07 -15.22
C ILE A 109 -46.08 8.84 -16.34
N GLN A 110 -45.88 7.83 -17.19
CA GLN A 110 -46.82 7.50 -18.26
C GLN A 110 -48.20 7.10 -17.70
N LEU A 111 -48.21 6.32 -16.62
CA LEU A 111 -49.44 5.91 -15.96
C LEU A 111 -50.22 7.11 -15.40
N VAL A 112 -49.53 8.04 -14.73
CA VAL A 112 -50.14 9.27 -14.20
C VAL A 112 -50.72 10.13 -15.33
N GLN A 113 -50.01 10.25 -16.46
CA GLN A 113 -50.52 10.98 -17.62
C GLN A 113 -51.78 10.36 -18.20
N LEU A 114 -51.81 9.03 -18.33
CA LEU A 114 -52.96 8.29 -18.84
C LEU A 114 -54.16 8.42 -17.89
N GLN A 115 -53.94 8.29 -16.59
CA GLN A 115 -54.98 8.50 -15.58
C GLN A 115 -55.51 9.93 -15.58
N ALA A 116 -54.66 10.94 -15.78
CA ALA A 116 -55.12 12.32 -15.91
C ALA A 116 -56.04 12.50 -17.12
N GLN A 117 -55.69 11.91 -18.26
CA GLN A 117 -56.54 11.91 -19.45
C GLN A 117 -57.86 11.18 -19.22
N GLU A 118 -57.85 10.03 -18.56
CA GLU A 118 -59.06 9.30 -18.18
C GLU A 118 -59.95 10.13 -17.25
N VAL A 119 -59.36 10.78 -16.25
CA VAL A 119 -60.08 11.67 -15.33
C VAL A 119 -60.73 12.83 -16.09
N ASP A 120 -60.03 13.45 -17.03
CA ASP A 120 -60.59 14.55 -17.81
C ASP A 120 -61.70 14.08 -18.76
N ALA A 121 -61.53 12.92 -19.40
CA ALA A 121 -62.59 12.29 -20.20
C ALA A 121 -63.83 11.97 -19.37
N LEU A 122 -63.66 11.41 -18.17
CA LEU A 122 -64.76 11.13 -17.24
C LEU A 122 -65.45 12.42 -16.76
N LYS A 123 -64.70 13.50 -16.52
CA LYS A 123 -65.29 14.81 -16.19
C LYS A 123 -66.14 15.33 -17.34
N GLU A 124 -65.67 15.24 -18.58
CA GLU A 124 -66.43 15.63 -19.76
C GLU A 124 -67.71 14.80 -19.91
N GLU A 125 -67.63 13.48 -19.67
CA GLU A 125 -68.80 12.61 -19.67
C GLU A 125 -69.80 13.00 -18.58
N ILE A 126 -69.35 13.28 -17.35
CA ILE A 126 -70.20 13.77 -16.26
C ILE A 126 -70.88 15.09 -16.64
N VAL A 127 -70.14 16.04 -17.23
CA VAL A 127 -70.72 17.32 -17.69
C VAL A 127 -71.78 17.07 -18.76
N MET A 128 -71.49 16.22 -19.74
CA MET A 128 -72.43 15.88 -20.81
C MET A 128 -73.69 15.19 -20.27
N LEU A 129 -73.54 14.23 -19.36
CA LEU A 129 -74.64 13.53 -18.70
C LEU A 129 -75.42 14.47 -17.77
N SER A 130 -74.77 15.42 -17.10
CA SER A 130 -75.44 16.44 -16.27
C SER A 130 -76.28 17.40 -17.12
N HIS A 131 -75.84 17.74 -18.34
CA HIS A 131 -76.63 18.54 -19.27
C HIS A 131 -77.78 17.75 -19.91
N LYS A 132 -77.62 16.43 -20.12
CA LYS A 132 -78.67 15.55 -20.66
C LYS A 132 -79.64 15.02 -19.59
N GLY A 133 -79.25 15.02 -18.31
CA GLY A 133 -80.01 14.55 -17.15
C GLY A 133 -81.12 15.49 -16.68
N GLY A 134 -81.29 16.64 -17.33
CA GLY A 134 -82.44 17.51 -17.11
C GLY A 134 -82.22 18.55 -16.01
N HIS A 135 -82.65 19.75 -16.35
CA HIS A 135 -82.93 20.85 -15.45
C HIS A 135 -83.99 20.41 -14.42
N ILE A 136 -83.59 19.78 -13.31
CA ILE A 136 -84.48 19.66 -12.15
C ILE A 136 -84.41 20.97 -11.38
N LEU A 137 -85.24 21.92 -11.82
CA LEU A 137 -85.59 23.09 -11.01
C LEU A 137 -86.10 22.59 -9.65
N PRO A 138 -85.51 23.03 -8.52
CA PRO A 138 -86.18 22.95 -7.25
C PRO A 138 -87.50 23.76 -7.36
N PRO A 139 -88.67 23.21 -6.98
CA PRO A 139 -89.90 23.99 -6.96
C PRO A 139 -89.71 25.19 -6.01
N ALA A 140 -90.19 26.35 -6.49
CA ALA A 140 -90.03 27.66 -5.86
C ALA A 140 -90.27 27.65 -4.35
N GLN A 141 -89.29 28.11 -3.58
CA GLN A 141 -89.44 28.42 -2.16
C GLN A 141 -89.73 29.93 -2.03
N PRO A 142 -90.90 30.34 -1.48
CA PRO A 142 -91.20 31.75 -1.25
C PRO A 142 -90.39 32.34 -0.08
N PRO A 143 -90.19 33.68 -0.06
CA PRO A 143 -89.07 34.32 0.60
C PRO A 143 -89.38 34.72 2.05
N ILE A 144 -88.35 34.75 2.90
CA ILE A 144 -88.36 35.58 4.11
C ILE A 144 -87.03 36.35 4.20
N PRO A 145 -87.04 37.66 4.51
CA PRO A 145 -85.92 38.56 4.29
C PRO A 145 -85.12 38.89 5.56
N SER A 146 -83.82 39.15 5.39
CA SER A 146 -83.12 40.26 6.06
C SER A 146 -81.70 40.42 5.50
N GLU A 147 -81.47 41.59 4.88
CA GLU A 147 -80.18 42.24 4.62
C GLU A 147 -79.31 42.40 5.90
N PRO A 148 -78.12 43.01 5.83
CA PRO A 148 -76.99 42.81 4.93
C PRO A 148 -75.69 42.44 5.69
N HIS A 149 -74.73 41.92 4.93
CA HIS A 149 -73.28 41.80 5.19
C HIS A 149 -72.61 43.03 5.87
N PRO A 150 -71.27 43.04 6.05
CA PRO A 150 -70.30 42.08 6.61
C PRO A 150 -69.33 42.80 7.58
N LEU A 151 -68.48 42.08 8.32
CA LEU A 151 -67.10 42.56 8.64
C LEU A 151 -66.24 41.30 8.78
N SER A 152 -65.52 40.90 7.73
CA SER A 152 -64.08 41.17 7.59
C SER A 152 -63.31 41.02 8.90
N ARG A 153 -62.30 40.14 8.88
CA ARG A 153 -60.89 40.50 9.16
C ARG A 153 -60.04 39.26 9.53
N ILE A 154 -59.08 38.98 8.65
CA ILE A 154 -57.65 38.76 8.95
C ILE A 154 -57.34 37.99 10.25
N GLN A 155 -56.98 36.71 10.15
CA GLN A 155 -55.61 36.16 10.29
C GLN A 155 -55.64 34.65 10.04
#